data_AF-A0A7H8QKZ1-F1
#
_entry.id   AF-A0A7H8QKZ1-F1
#
_cell.length_a   1.000
_cell.length_b   1.000
_cell.length_c   1.000
_cell.angle_alpha   90.00
_cell.angle_beta   90.00
_cell.angle_gamma   90.00
#
_symmetry.space_group_name_H-M   'P 1'
#
loop_
_entity.id
_entity.type
_entity.pdbx_description
1 polymer ?
#
loop_
_entity_poly.entity_id
_entity_poly.type
_entity_poly.pdbx_seq_one_letter_code
_entity_poly.pdbx_strand_id
1 'polypeptide(L)'
;MLTQVVALQAIIAASALAAPSKEIQEGAPHVLVSNPSSQQVTSSDAFSSGAGNNDNANIYDGTGDVGTDQYDCYYGGWGSFPAKSQWIEFDAMWNNSKSAMSTSCSDLGVGSCSDGAGAFGDGDNDEQIGLIWNAIQQVAESSLVDHRFILATILQESSGCVNVCGSTNPDPSQPDNPGLMQSDGGSTFVGNSASTSDQQQSIIQMIIDGAQGTSDGDGLVQCINQYGNIYEAARCYNSGSVDSSDLNDGEGATNSYVNDIANRMTGWLYADNGFDSC
;
A
#
# COMPACT_ATOMS: atom_id res chain seq x y z
N MET A 1 59.62 36.79 13.38
CA MET A 1 58.95 36.28 12.16
C MET A 1 58.32 34.94 12.49
N LEU A 2 57.05 34.92 12.86
CA LEU A 2 56.22 33.71 12.88
C LEU A 2 54.82 34.17 12.51
N THR A 3 54.40 33.84 11.29
CA THR A 3 53.11 34.22 10.71
C THR A 3 52.10 33.15 11.12
N GLN A 4 51.11 33.49 11.95
CA GLN A 4 49.98 32.61 12.22
C GLN A 4 49.04 32.64 11.02
N VAL A 5 48.84 31.46 10.41
CA VAL A 5 47.83 31.22 9.38
C VAL A 5 46.51 30.94 10.09
N VAL A 6 45.53 31.84 9.94
CA VAL A 6 44.16 31.61 10.36
C VAL A 6 43.49 30.74 9.29
N ALA A 7 43.20 29.49 9.62
CA ALA A 7 42.41 28.60 8.79
C ALA A 7 40.93 28.98 8.89
N LEU A 8 40.35 29.47 7.78
CA LEU A 8 38.93 29.78 7.66
C LEU A 8 38.17 28.46 7.44
N GLN A 9 37.43 27.99 8.45
CA GLN A 9 36.53 26.85 8.29
C GLN A 9 35.26 27.32 7.56
N ALA A 10 35.06 26.82 6.33
CA ALA A 10 33.81 26.97 5.61
C ALA A 10 32.77 26.02 6.23
N ILE A 11 31.77 26.58 6.89
CA ILE A 11 30.58 25.84 7.33
C ILE A 11 29.71 25.66 6.08
N ILE A 12 29.70 24.46 5.53
CA ILE A 12 28.73 24.06 4.51
C ILE A 12 27.43 23.80 5.26
N ALA A 13 26.49 24.75 5.19
CA ALA A 13 25.13 24.53 5.62
C ALA A 13 24.49 23.51 4.68
N ALA A 14 24.31 22.26 5.15
CA ALA A 14 23.43 21.31 4.50
C ALA A 14 22.01 21.86 4.62
N SER A 15 21.49 22.41 3.53
CA SER A 15 20.08 22.76 3.40
C SER A 15 19.27 21.47 3.41
N ALA A 16 18.78 21.10 4.60
CA ALA A 16 17.70 20.13 4.75
C ALA A 16 16.50 20.68 3.97
N LEU A 17 16.10 19.98 2.91
CA LEU A 17 14.81 20.20 2.27
C LEU A 17 13.75 19.82 3.31
N ALA A 18 13.19 20.83 3.95
CA ALA A 18 12.03 20.66 4.81
C ALA A 18 10.88 20.06 3.99
N ALA A 19 10.17 19.10 4.58
CA ALA A 19 8.90 18.61 4.05
C ALA A 19 8.00 19.81 3.67
N PRO A 20 7.30 19.75 2.53
CA PRO A 20 6.46 20.85 2.08
C PRO A 20 5.44 21.18 3.17
N SER A 21 5.38 22.47 3.50
CA SER A 21 4.51 23.03 4.51
C SER A 21 3.05 22.74 4.20
N LYS A 22 2.37 22.22 5.23
CA LYS A 22 0.92 22.05 5.41
C LYS A 22 0.09 23.22 4.83
N GLU A 23 -0.32 23.09 3.57
CA GLU A 23 -1.54 23.72 3.05
C GLU A 23 -2.56 22.59 2.83
N ILE A 24 -3.38 22.33 3.84
CA ILE A 24 -4.61 21.57 3.64
C ILE A 24 -5.51 22.48 2.81
N GLN A 25 -5.56 22.27 1.50
CA GLN A 25 -6.60 22.86 0.69
C GLN A 25 -7.90 22.15 1.03
N GLU A 26 -8.77 22.81 1.80
CA GLU A 26 -10.16 22.40 1.95
C GLU A 26 -10.84 22.51 0.57
N GLY A 27 -10.86 21.39 -0.16
CA GLY A 27 -11.63 21.22 -1.38
C GLY A 27 -13.13 21.21 -1.09
N ALA A 28 -13.93 21.49 -2.12
CA ALA A 28 -15.39 21.43 -2.06
C ALA A 28 -15.89 20.06 -1.54
N PRO A 29 -17.10 19.98 -0.95
CA PRO A 29 -17.60 18.76 -0.31
C PRO A 29 -17.46 17.56 -1.24
N HIS A 30 -16.68 16.57 -0.79
CA HIS A 30 -16.38 15.34 -1.52
C HIS A 30 -17.68 14.60 -1.84
N VAL A 31 -18.02 14.49 -3.12
CA VAL A 31 -19.10 13.59 -3.55
C VAL A 31 -18.49 12.20 -3.60
N LEU A 32 -18.82 11.40 -2.58
CA LEU A 32 -18.52 9.97 -2.56
C LEU A 32 -19.01 9.34 -3.87
N VAL A 33 -18.08 8.75 -4.62
CA VAL A 33 -18.44 7.89 -5.75
C VAL A 33 -18.98 6.58 -5.16
N SER A 34 -19.95 5.99 -5.84
CA SER A 34 -20.78 4.91 -5.33
C SER A 34 -20.01 3.60 -5.13
N ASN A 35 -19.57 3.34 -3.91
CA ASN A 35 -19.39 1.99 -3.36
C ASN A 35 -20.09 1.98 -1.97
N PRO A 36 -21.01 1.04 -1.68
CA PRO A 36 -21.84 1.05 -0.47
C PRO A 36 -21.10 0.79 0.85
N SER A 37 -19.79 0.53 0.83
CA SER A 37 -19.08 0.00 1.97
C SER A 37 -18.52 1.09 2.90
N SER A 38 -19.32 1.59 3.84
CA SER A 38 -18.80 2.29 5.02
C SER A 38 -18.23 1.31 6.07
N GLN A 39 -17.67 0.19 5.61
CA GLN A 39 -17.25 -0.90 6.48
C GLN A 39 -16.00 -0.48 7.25
N GLN A 40 -15.95 -0.97 8.49
CA GLN A 40 -14.89 -0.65 9.42
C GLN A 40 -14.37 -1.92 10.08
N VAL A 41 -13.10 -1.91 10.46
CA VAL A 41 -12.57 -2.89 11.39
C VAL A 41 -13.32 -2.76 12.73
N THR A 42 -13.89 -3.87 13.18
CA THR A 42 -14.66 -3.98 14.43
C THR A 42 -14.08 -5.03 15.38
N SER A 43 -13.19 -5.91 14.90
CA SER A 43 -12.55 -6.94 15.72
C SER A 43 -11.61 -6.34 16.77
N SER A 44 -11.82 -6.66 18.04
CA SER A 44 -10.92 -6.26 19.14
C SER A 44 -9.52 -6.87 19.00
N ASP A 45 -9.44 -8.07 18.43
CA ASP A 45 -8.19 -8.78 18.21
C ASP A 45 -7.38 -8.06 17.12
N ALA A 46 -8.05 -7.52 16.09
CA ALA A 46 -7.42 -6.70 15.06
C ALA A 46 -6.76 -5.45 15.64
N PHE A 47 -7.42 -4.73 16.56
CA PHE A 47 -6.80 -3.57 17.21
C PHE A 47 -5.64 -3.96 18.13
N SER A 48 -5.68 -5.16 18.71
CA SER A 48 -4.61 -5.67 19.59
C SER A 48 -3.39 -6.13 18.80
N SER A 49 -3.60 -6.78 17.65
CA SER A 49 -2.54 -7.28 16.76
C SER A 49 -1.93 -6.19 15.88
N GLY A 50 -2.65 -5.08 15.66
CA GLY A 50 -2.24 -3.98 14.79
C GLY A 50 -2.89 -3.97 13.42
N ALA A 51 -3.72 -4.95 13.07
CA ALA A 51 -4.46 -4.92 11.81
C ALA A 51 -5.51 -3.79 11.76
N GLY A 52 -6.11 -3.49 12.91
CA GLY A 52 -6.95 -2.32 13.12
C GLY A 52 -6.18 -1.18 13.78
N ASN A 53 -6.38 0.06 13.34
CA ASN A 53 -5.74 1.24 13.90
C ASN A 53 -6.75 2.39 14.10
N ASN A 54 -6.81 2.92 15.32
CA ASN A 54 -7.65 4.07 15.68
C ASN A 54 -6.93 5.41 15.50
N ASP A 55 -5.62 5.39 15.25
CA ASP A 55 -4.76 6.57 15.16
C ASP A 55 -3.94 6.54 13.85
N ASN A 56 -4.62 6.33 12.72
CA ASN A 56 -4.00 6.37 11.39
C ASN A 56 -3.47 7.76 11.01
N ALA A 57 -3.84 8.82 11.75
CA ALA A 57 -3.24 10.15 11.58
C ALA A 57 -1.77 10.20 12.05
N ASN A 58 -1.34 9.26 12.90
CA ASN A 58 0.04 9.15 13.34
C ASN A 58 0.87 8.36 12.32
N ILE A 59 1.61 9.09 11.48
CA ILE A 59 2.53 8.50 10.48
C ILE A 59 3.86 8.00 11.06
N TYR A 60 4.11 8.25 12.36
CA TYR A 60 5.30 7.82 13.09
C TYR A 60 4.96 6.68 14.08
N ASP A 61 4.13 5.74 13.64
CA ASP A 61 3.48 4.71 14.47
C ASP A 61 4.18 3.33 14.45
N GLY A 62 5.49 3.31 14.26
CA GLY A 62 6.31 2.09 14.20
C GLY A 62 7.67 2.24 14.88
N THR A 63 8.65 1.44 14.44
CA THR A 63 9.99 1.43 15.02
C THR A 63 10.90 2.58 14.56
N GLY A 64 10.42 3.48 13.70
CA GLY A 64 11.23 4.49 12.99
C GLY A 64 11.84 3.98 11.68
N ASP A 65 12.82 4.71 11.14
CA ASP A 65 13.60 4.38 9.93
C ASP A 65 14.54 3.15 10.07
N VAL A 66 14.36 2.30 11.09
CA VAL A 66 15.22 1.13 11.34
C VAL A 66 14.91 -0.07 10.45
N GLY A 67 14.04 0.08 9.46
CA GLY A 67 13.80 -0.94 8.45
C GLY A 67 15.07 -1.28 7.67
N THR A 68 15.22 -2.55 7.34
CA THR A 68 16.30 -3.02 6.46
C THR A 68 15.67 -3.56 5.20
N ASP A 69 16.19 -3.17 4.04
CA ASP A 69 15.82 -3.78 2.76
C ASP A 69 16.41 -5.18 2.68
N GLN A 70 15.76 -6.12 3.37
CA GLN A 70 16.10 -7.52 3.51
C GLN A 70 14.83 -8.35 3.49
N TYR A 71 14.97 -9.58 3.03
CA TYR A 71 13.87 -10.54 2.95
C TYR A 71 14.11 -11.68 3.93
N ASP A 72 13.21 -11.82 4.90
CA ASP A 72 13.19 -12.89 5.89
C ASP A 72 12.13 -13.93 5.53
N CYS A 73 12.44 -15.20 5.74
CA CYS A 73 11.53 -16.32 5.49
C CYS A 73 10.74 -16.68 6.76
N TYR A 74 9.43 -16.42 6.74
CA TYR A 74 8.48 -16.78 7.79
C TYR A 74 7.68 -18.02 7.40
N TYR A 75 7.32 -18.87 8.37
CA TYR A 75 6.65 -20.15 8.13
C TYR A 75 5.58 -20.46 9.19
N GLY A 76 4.57 -21.24 8.79
CA GLY A 76 3.50 -21.70 9.65
C GLY A 76 2.39 -20.65 9.84
N GLY A 77 1.75 -20.66 11.00
CA GLY A 77 0.67 -19.71 11.32
C GLY A 77 1.17 -18.29 11.66
N TRP A 78 0.22 -17.35 11.74
CA TRP A 78 0.49 -15.91 11.87
C TRP A 78 1.40 -15.51 13.05
N GLY A 79 1.41 -16.29 14.14
CA GLY A 79 2.25 -16.03 15.31
C GLY A 79 3.76 -16.17 15.06
N SER A 80 4.16 -16.72 13.91
CA SER A 80 5.56 -16.82 13.46
C SER A 80 6.03 -15.60 12.68
N PHE A 81 5.12 -14.70 12.30
CA PHE A 81 5.40 -13.50 11.52
C PHE A 81 5.63 -12.29 12.45
N PRO A 82 6.25 -11.19 11.97
CA PRO A 82 6.62 -10.05 12.80
C PRO A 82 5.43 -9.43 13.55
N ALA A 83 5.56 -9.21 14.86
CA ALA A 83 4.52 -8.49 15.59
C ALA A 83 4.51 -6.99 15.23
N LYS A 84 3.40 -6.28 15.50
CA LYS A 84 3.29 -4.81 15.31
C LYS A 84 4.50 -4.03 15.82
N SER A 85 5.10 -4.45 16.94
CA SER A 85 6.27 -3.81 17.53
C SER A 85 7.55 -3.90 16.69
N GLN A 86 7.55 -4.66 15.60
CA GLN A 86 8.64 -4.82 14.65
C GLN A 86 8.37 -4.11 13.33
N TRP A 87 7.16 -3.60 13.12
CA TRP A 87 6.81 -2.91 11.89
C TRP A 87 7.43 -1.52 11.87
N ILE A 88 7.91 -1.11 10.71
CA ILE A 88 8.39 0.26 10.50
C ILE A 88 7.22 1.24 10.57
N GLU A 89 7.54 2.52 10.71
CA GLU A 89 6.52 3.57 10.65
C GLU A 89 6.08 3.85 9.22
N PHE A 90 4.87 4.36 9.06
CA PHE A 90 4.30 4.64 7.74
C PHE A 90 5.14 5.64 6.94
N ASP A 91 5.67 6.70 7.57
CA ASP A 91 6.52 7.67 6.88
C ASP A 91 7.77 7.01 6.26
N ALA A 92 8.44 6.15 7.02
CA ALA A 92 9.59 5.38 6.54
C ALA A 92 9.20 4.44 5.38
N MET A 93 8.11 3.69 5.55
CA MET A 93 7.61 2.75 4.53
C MET A 93 7.26 3.47 3.24
N TRP A 94 6.56 4.60 3.34
CA TRP A 94 6.19 5.43 2.21
C TRP A 94 7.43 5.98 1.51
N ASN A 95 8.35 6.60 2.25
CA ASN A 95 9.54 7.21 1.68
C ASN A 95 10.40 6.19 0.92
N ASN A 96 10.49 4.96 1.42
CA ASN A 96 11.17 3.86 0.74
C ASN A 96 10.45 3.47 -0.55
N SER A 97 9.12 3.43 -0.55
CA SER A 97 8.31 2.97 -1.69
C SER A 97 8.22 3.94 -2.88
N LYS A 98 8.57 5.23 -2.71
CA LYS A 98 8.40 6.24 -3.77
C LYS A 98 9.15 5.92 -5.06
N SER A 99 10.37 5.39 -4.96
CA SER A 99 11.13 4.99 -6.15
C SER A 99 10.41 3.90 -6.93
N ALA A 100 9.83 2.92 -6.24
CA ALA A 100 9.02 1.87 -6.87
C ALA A 100 7.80 2.42 -7.58
N MET A 101 7.03 3.31 -6.93
CA MET A 101 5.86 3.91 -7.57
C MET A 101 6.26 4.70 -8.83
N SER A 102 7.40 5.40 -8.79
CA SER A 102 7.91 6.19 -9.92
C SER A 102 8.42 5.38 -11.12
N THR A 103 8.64 4.06 -10.99
CA THR A 103 9.02 3.17 -12.10
C THR A 103 8.00 2.05 -12.39
N SER A 104 7.05 1.84 -11.47
CA SER A 104 6.12 0.71 -11.44
C SER A 104 5.38 0.44 -12.75
N CYS A 105 4.81 1.48 -13.37
CA CYS A 105 3.98 1.31 -14.56
C CYS A 105 4.77 0.84 -15.80
N SER A 106 6.09 1.06 -15.83
CA SER A 106 6.95 0.53 -16.90
C SER A 106 7.44 -0.90 -16.61
N ASP A 107 7.72 -1.19 -15.35
CA ASP A 107 8.25 -2.49 -14.89
C ASP A 107 7.19 -3.61 -14.96
N LEU A 108 5.90 -3.29 -14.81
CA LEU A 108 4.85 -4.30 -14.77
C LEU A 108 4.55 -4.98 -16.12
N GLY A 109 5.05 -4.46 -17.25
CA GLY A 109 4.90 -5.11 -18.57
C GLY A 109 3.47 -5.38 -19.06
N VAL A 110 2.45 -5.00 -18.29
CA VAL A 110 1.02 -5.15 -18.60
C VAL A 110 0.57 -3.98 -19.48
N GLY A 111 0.25 -4.31 -20.75
CA GLY A 111 -0.22 -3.38 -21.76
C GLY A 111 -1.56 -2.71 -21.41
N SER A 112 -1.87 -1.58 -22.07
CA SER A 112 -2.88 -0.62 -21.59
C SER A 112 -4.26 -1.15 -21.86
N CYS A 113 -5.09 -1.23 -20.83
CA CYS A 113 -6.48 -1.67 -20.93
C CYS A 113 -7.48 -0.52 -20.77
N SER A 114 -7.03 0.73 -20.63
CA SER A 114 -7.93 1.90 -20.70
C SER A 114 -8.10 2.35 -22.16
N ASP A 115 -9.32 2.21 -22.69
CA ASP A 115 -9.76 2.55 -24.06
C ASP A 115 -9.70 4.06 -24.41
N GLY A 116 -8.76 4.84 -23.87
CA GLY A 116 -8.73 6.28 -24.13
C GLY A 116 -7.60 7.13 -23.56
N ALA A 117 -6.61 6.59 -22.86
CA ALA A 117 -5.44 7.36 -22.43
C ALA A 117 -4.17 6.80 -23.10
N GLY A 118 -3.36 7.69 -23.67
CA GLY A 118 -2.07 7.33 -24.28
C GLY A 118 -1.27 6.42 -23.36
N ALA A 119 -0.85 5.30 -23.92
CA ALA A 119 -0.15 4.22 -23.25
C ALA A 119 1.19 4.72 -22.65
N PHE A 120 1.31 4.59 -21.32
CA PHE A 120 2.53 4.37 -20.52
C PHE A 120 3.64 5.42 -20.52
N GLY A 121 3.86 6.03 -19.34
CA GLY A 121 5.11 6.68 -18.95
C GLY A 121 5.98 5.74 -18.10
N ASP A 122 7.12 6.24 -17.62
CA ASP A 122 8.09 5.46 -16.83
C ASP A 122 7.51 4.94 -15.49
N GLY A 123 6.48 5.59 -14.94
CA GLY A 123 5.78 5.26 -13.70
C GLY A 123 4.82 6.38 -13.30
N ASP A 124 4.39 6.40 -12.03
CA ASP A 124 3.58 7.51 -11.51
C ASP A 124 4.43 8.77 -11.34
N ASN A 125 3.85 9.93 -11.64
CA ASN A 125 4.51 11.21 -11.36
C ASN A 125 4.36 11.61 -9.87
N ASP A 126 5.15 12.60 -9.43
CA ASP A 126 5.13 13.09 -8.04
C ASP A 126 3.73 13.52 -7.56
N GLU A 127 2.90 14.09 -8.45
CA GLU A 127 1.52 14.49 -8.13
C GLU A 127 0.68 13.23 -7.83
N GLN A 128 0.70 12.23 -8.71
CA GLN A 128 -0.03 10.96 -8.54
C GLN A 128 0.42 10.20 -7.29
N ILE A 129 1.72 10.12 -7.03
CA ILE A 129 2.26 9.55 -5.80
C ILE A 129 1.68 10.28 -4.57
N GLY A 130 1.65 11.62 -4.59
CA GLY A 130 0.99 12.40 -3.54
C GLY A 130 -0.51 12.13 -3.39
N LEU A 131 -1.24 11.88 -4.49
CA LEU A 131 -2.66 11.54 -4.44
C LEU A 131 -2.90 10.16 -3.79
N ILE A 132 -2.00 9.19 -4.01
CA ILE A 132 -2.04 7.88 -3.35
C ILE A 132 -1.86 8.04 -1.84
N TRP A 133 -0.89 8.83 -1.37
CA TRP A 133 -0.72 9.13 0.07
C TRP A 133 -2.02 9.65 0.69
N ASN A 134 -2.61 10.69 0.07
CA ASN A 134 -3.84 11.30 0.58
C ASN A 134 -4.98 10.27 0.67
N ALA A 135 -5.11 9.44 -0.35
CA ALA A 135 -6.14 8.41 -0.41
C ALA A 135 -5.93 7.32 0.65
N ILE A 136 -4.69 6.86 0.87
CA ILE A 136 -4.37 5.91 1.94
C ILE A 136 -4.77 6.49 3.30
N GLN A 137 -4.36 7.72 3.62
CA GLN A 137 -4.68 8.32 4.93
C GLN A 137 -6.20 8.45 5.12
N GLN A 138 -6.92 8.92 4.10
CA GLN A 138 -8.37 9.06 4.15
C GLN A 138 -9.09 7.72 4.35
N VAL A 139 -8.68 6.69 3.60
CA VAL A 139 -9.34 5.38 3.67
C VAL A 139 -8.95 4.64 4.95
N ALA A 140 -7.71 4.77 5.42
CA ALA A 140 -7.26 4.21 6.70
C ALA A 140 -8.05 4.82 7.87
N GLU A 141 -8.25 6.14 7.90
CA GLU A 141 -9.06 6.80 8.92
C GLU A 141 -10.52 6.34 8.92
N SER A 142 -11.12 6.17 7.74
CA SER A 142 -12.54 5.81 7.63
C SER A 142 -12.81 4.31 7.78
N SER A 143 -11.89 3.44 7.39
CA SER A 143 -12.02 1.98 7.49
C SER A 143 -11.43 1.39 8.77
N LEU A 144 -10.58 2.14 9.48
CA LEU A 144 -9.80 1.69 10.62
C LEU A 144 -8.79 0.58 10.31
N VAL A 145 -8.48 0.32 9.03
CA VAL A 145 -7.36 -0.53 8.63
C VAL A 145 -6.05 0.21 8.86
N ASP A 146 -5.01 -0.47 9.33
CA ASP A 146 -3.68 0.13 9.48
C ASP A 146 -3.15 0.62 8.11
N HIS A 147 -2.80 1.91 8.02
CA HIS A 147 -2.32 2.54 6.79
C HIS A 147 -1.10 1.86 6.16
N ARG A 148 -0.22 1.24 6.95
CA ARG A 148 0.93 0.48 6.43
C ARG A 148 0.47 -0.77 5.71
N PHE A 149 -0.59 -1.42 6.22
CA PHE A 149 -1.14 -2.59 5.56
C PHE A 149 -1.80 -2.24 4.23
N ILE A 150 -2.52 -1.12 4.16
CA ILE A 150 -3.04 -0.60 2.87
C ILE A 150 -1.89 -0.37 1.88
N LEU A 151 -0.81 0.30 2.31
CA LEU A 151 0.36 0.52 1.46
C LEU A 151 1.04 -0.80 1.04
N ALA A 152 1.21 -1.75 1.97
CA ALA A 152 1.79 -3.05 1.69
C ALA A 152 1.01 -3.79 0.60
N THR A 153 -0.32 -3.78 0.68
CA THR A 153 -1.21 -4.38 -0.31
C THR A 153 -1.10 -3.66 -1.65
N ILE A 154 -1.11 -2.32 -1.69
CA ILE A 154 -0.92 -1.57 -2.94
C ILE A 154 0.41 -1.96 -3.63
N LEU A 155 1.50 -2.06 -2.85
CA LEU A 155 2.80 -2.43 -3.38
C LEU A 155 2.84 -3.89 -3.87
N GLN A 156 2.12 -4.79 -3.20
CA GLN A 156 2.00 -6.18 -3.62
C GLN A 156 1.18 -6.34 -4.90
N GLU A 157 0.08 -5.61 -5.02
CA GLU A 157 -0.89 -5.79 -6.11
C GLU A 157 -0.53 -5.02 -7.38
N SER A 158 0.06 -3.83 -7.24
CA SER A 158 0.29 -2.92 -8.37
C SER A 158 1.64 -2.22 -8.34
N SER A 159 2.50 -2.49 -7.35
CA SER A 159 3.70 -1.68 -7.09
C SER A 159 3.40 -0.17 -6.95
N GLY A 160 2.13 0.19 -6.71
CA GLY A 160 1.62 1.56 -6.66
C GLY A 160 1.18 2.17 -7.98
N CYS A 161 1.32 1.49 -9.13
CA CYS A 161 0.93 2.04 -10.43
C CYS A 161 -0.57 2.33 -10.49
N VAL A 162 -0.97 3.61 -10.56
CA VAL A 162 -2.40 3.98 -10.62
C VAL A 162 -3.08 3.46 -11.89
N ASN A 163 -2.31 3.27 -12.95
CA ASN A 163 -2.80 2.84 -14.26
C ASN A 163 -2.56 1.34 -14.53
N VAL A 164 -2.42 0.54 -13.47
CA VAL A 164 -2.27 -0.91 -13.57
C VAL A 164 -3.49 -1.54 -14.25
N CYS A 165 -3.25 -2.56 -15.08
CA CYS A 165 -4.35 -3.33 -15.62
C CYS A 165 -4.93 -4.29 -14.60
N GLY A 166 -6.24 -4.50 -14.69
CA GLY A 166 -6.89 -5.50 -13.87
C GLY A 166 -6.41 -6.90 -14.23
N SER A 167 -6.19 -7.71 -13.20
CA SER A 167 -5.92 -9.13 -13.38
C SER A 167 -7.21 -9.85 -13.78
N THR A 168 -7.10 -10.74 -14.75
CA THR A 168 -8.25 -11.49 -15.28
C THR A 168 -8.62 -12.61 -14.34
N ASN A 169 -9.90 -12.70 -13.98
CA ASN A 169 -10.38 -13.80 -13.17
C ASN A 169 -10.37 -15.11 -13.99
N PRO A 170 -9.81 -16.22 -13.47
CA PRO A 170 -9.83 -17.49 -14.18
C PRO A 170 -11.26 -18.04 -14.38
N ASP A 171 -12.21 -17.64 -13.53
CA ASP A 171 -13.64 -17.88 -13.76
C ASP A 171 -14.24 -16.70 -14.55
N PRO A 172 -14.58 -16.88 -15.84
CA PRO A 172 -15.12 -15.80 -16.68
C PRO A 172 -16.53 -15.36 -16.28
N SER A 173 -17.14 -15.98 -15.27
CA SER A 173 -18.42 -15.53 -14.69
C SER A 173 -18.26 -14.55 -13.53
N GLN A 174 -17.03 -14.40 -13.02
CA GLN A 174 -16.66 -13.41 -12.01
C GLN A 174 -16.08 -12.16 -12.67
N PRO A 175 -16.18 -10.98 -12.05
CA PRO A 175 -15.54 -9.79 -12.59
C PRO A 175 -14.01 -9.87 -12.48
N ASP A 176 -13.35 -9.11 -13.33
CA ASP A 176 -11.90 -8.90 -13.23
C ASP A 176 -11.56 -8.03 -12.01
N ASN A 177 -10.27 -7.99 -11.68
CA ASN A 177 -9.76 -7.38 -10.45
C ASN A 177 -8.92 -6.13 -10.75
N PRO A 178 -9.52 -4.94 -10.98
CA PRO A 178 -8.78 -3.74 -11.35
C PRO A 178 -8.27 -2.90 -10.17
N GLY A 179 -7.49 -1.86 -10.52
CA GLY A 179 -7.11 -0.78 -9.63
C GLY A 179 -5.87 -1.07 -8.79
N LEU A 180 -5.49 -0.09 -7.96
CA LEU A 180 -4.26 -0.12 -7.14
C LEU A 180 -4.13 -1.34 -6.23
N MET A 181 -5.27 -1.86 -5.76
CA MET A 181 -5.33 -3.01 -4.88
C MET A 181 -5.90 -4.25 -5.57
N GLN A 182 -6.06 -4.24 -6.91
CA GLN A 182 -6.57 -5.36 -7.70
C GLN A 182 -7.82 -5.99 -7.08
N SER A 183 -8.84 -5.17 -6.83
CA SER A 183 -10.01 -5.54 -6.03
C SER A 183 -11.09 -6.18 -6.90
N ASP A 184 -11.78 -7.20 -6.38
CA ASP A 184 -12.86 -7.91 -7.06
C ASP A 184 -13.96 -6.95 -7.54
N GLY A 185 -14.14 -6.80 -8.85
CA GLY A 185 -15.10 -5.85 -9.42
C GLY A 185 -14.81 -4.37 -9.09
N GLY A 186 -13.56 -4.03 -8.79
CA GLY A 186 -13.15 -2.70 -8.37
C GLY A 186 -13.20 -1.62 -9.45
N SER A 187 -12.78 -0.43 -9.06
CA SER A 187 -12.67 0.75 -9.92
C SER A 187 -11.30 0.85 -10.59
N THR A 188 -11.22 1.65 -11.66
CA THR A 188 -9.98 1.96 -12.37
C THR A 188 -9.65 3.46 -12.29
N PHE A 189 -8.39 3.78 -12.53
CA PHE A 189 -7.95 5.16 -12.66
C PHE A 189 -8.55 5.84 -13.89
N VAL A 190 -8.99 7.09 -13.72
CA VAL A 190 -9.68 7.86 -14.78
C VAL A 190 -8.77 8.36 -15.91
N GLY A 191 -7.45 8.17 -15.77
CA GLY A 191 -6.45 8.50 -16.78
C GLY A 191 -5.81 9.88 -16.63
N ASN A 192 -4.62 10.03 -17.24
CA ASN A 192 -3.76 11.21 -17.09
C ASN A 192 -4.34 12.51 -17.68
N SER A 193 -5.36 12.42 -18.53
CA SER A 193 -6.03 13.59 -19.12
C SER A 193 -7.13 14.18 -18.23
N ALA A 194 -7.55 13.45 -17.19
CA ALA A 194 -8.52 13.91 -16.22
C ALA A 194 -7.92 15.00 -15.30
N SER A 195 -8.77 15.80 -14.67
CA SER A 195 -8.31 16.80 -13.70
C SER A 195 -7.67 16.14 -12.48
N THR A 196 -6.74 16.81 -11.79
CA THR A 196 -6.16 16.32 -10.52
C THR A 196 -7.23 15.91 -9.51
N SER A 197 -8.35 16.66 -9.46
CA SER A 197 -9.48 16.33 -8.58
C SER A 197 -10.14 15.01 -8.95
N ASP A 198 -10.39 14.77 -10.24
CA ASP A 198 -11.01 13.52 -10.70
C ASP A 198 -10.04 12.33 -10.53
N GLN A 199 -8.75 12.55 -10.77
CA GLN A 199 -7.70 11.58 -10.49
C GLN A 199 -7.69 11.20 -9.01
N GLN A 200 -7.70 12.18 -8.10
CA GLN A 200 -7.76 11.95 -6.65
C GLN A 200 -9.00 11.14 -6.26
N GLN A 201 -10.17 11.46 -6.80
CA GLN A 201 -11.40 10.70 -6.50
C GLN A 201 -11.33 9.25 -7.01
N SER A 202 -10.78 9.02 -8.19
CA SER A 202 -10.60 7.66 -8.70
C SER A 202 -9.61 6.84 -7.86
N ILE A 203 -8.52 7.47 -7.39
CA ILE A 203 -7.53 6.83 -6.52
C ILE A 203 -8.13 6.51 -5.15
N ILE A 204 -8.91 7.43 -4.57
CA ILE A 204 -9.67 7.16 -3.34
C ILE A 204 -10.60 5.96 -3.55
N GLN A 205 -11.33 5.92 -4.65
CA GLN A 205 -12.26 4.83 -4.93
C GLN A 205 -11.54 3.48 -5.06
N MET A 206 -10.42 3.41 -5.77
CA MET A 206 -9.62 2.19 -5.87
C MET A 206 -9.16 1.66 -4.50
N ILE A 207 -8.82 2.55 -3.57
CA ILE A 207 -8.40 2.16 -2.22
C ILE A 207 -9.60 1.82 -1.33
N ILE A 208 -10.75 2.48 -1.50
CA ILE A 208 -12.02 2.09 -0.86
C ILE A 208 -12.39 0.66 -1.26
N ASP A 209 -12.32 0.36 -2.56
CA ASP A 209 -12.68 -0.96 -3.10
C ASP A 209 -11.81 -2.07 -2.49
N GLY A 210 -10.50 -1.85 -2.35
CA GLY A 210 -9.60 -2.83 -1.74
C GLY A 210 -9.67 -2.90 -0.21
N ALA A 211 -9.79 -1.76 0.47
CA ALA A 211 -9.84 -1.75 1.92
C ALA A 211 -11.20 -2.19 2.46
N GLN A 212 -12.29 -1.67 1.89
CA GLN A 212 -13.65 -1.85 2.39
C GLN A 212 -14.46 -2.88 1.59
N GLY A 213 -13.95 -3.37 0.45
CA GLY A 213 -14.61 -4.34 -0.41
C GLY A 213 -15.59 -3.68 -1.39
N THR A 214 -16.11 -4.48 -2.32
CA THR A 214 -17.08 -4.06 -3.35
C THR A 214 -18.40 -4.80 -3.14
N SER A 215 -19.32 -4.71 -4.11
CA SER A 215 -20.49 -5.59 -4.15
C SER A 215 -20.15 -7.02 -4.58
N ASP A 216 -19.00 -7.22 -5.22
CA ASP A 216 -18.61 -8.47 -5.84
C ASP A 216 -17.67 -9.29 -4.94
N GLY A 217 -16.85 -8.63 -4.11
CA GLY A 217 -15.95 -9.32 -3.19
C GLY A 217 -15.56 -8.55 -1.93
N ASP A 218 -14.96 -9.30 -1.01
CA ASP A 218 -14.47 -8.81 0.27
C ASP A 218 -13.21 -7.95 0.12
N GLY A 219 -13.07 -6.93 0.97
CA GLY A 219 -11.84 -6.15 1.12
C GLY A 219 -11.07 -6.52 2.38
N LEU A 220 -10.02 -5.75 2.68
CA LEU A 220 -9.20 -5.95 3.88
C LEU A 220 -10.04 -5.94 5.17
N VAL A 221 -11.04 -5.07 5.30
CA VAL A 221 -11.89 -4.96 6.49
C VAL A 221 -12.56 -6.28 6.84
N GLN A 222 -13.11 -6.98 5.85
CA GLN A 222 -13.82 -8.26 6.03
C GLN A 222 -12.84 -9.33 6.50
N CYS A 223 -11.72 -9.47 5.81
CA CYS A 223 -10.65 -10.40 6.17
C CYS A 223 -10.07 -10.10 7.57
N ILE A 224 -9.84 -8.84 7.91
CA ILE A 224 -9.36 -8.43 9.24
C ILE A 224 -10.40 -8.74 10.32
N ASN A 225 -11.69 -8.49 10.05
CA ASN A 225 -12.74 -8.81 11.00
C ASN A 225 -12.90 -10.32 11.24
N GLN A 226 -12.60 -11.13 10.22
CA GLN A 226 -12.64 -12.58 10.32
C GLN A 226 -11.46 -13.16 11.12
N TYR A 227 -10.22 -12.69 10.86
CA TYR A 227 -9.01 -13.32 11.40
C TYR A 227 -8.30 -12.52 12.50
N GLY A 228 -8.57 -11.22 12.62
CA GLY A 228 -8.02 -10.39 13.69
C GLY A 228 -6.54 -10.07 13.59
N ASN A 229 -5.86 -10.37 12.47
CA ASN A 229 -4.45 -10.03 12.24
C ASN A 229 -4.17 -9.82 10.74
N ILE A 230 -3.07 -9.13 10.41
CA ILE A 230 -2.75 -8.78 9.01
C ILE A 230 -2.34 -9.98 8.16
N TYR A 231 -1.81 -11.05 8.75
CA TYR A 231 -1.17 -12.13 7.99
C TYR A 231 -2.20 -13.12 7.43
N GLU A 232 -3.13 -13.56 8.28
CA GLU A 232 -4.29 -14.32 7.81
C GLU A 232 -5.22 -13.45 6.96
N ALA A 233 -5.35 -12.15 7.29
CA ALA A 233 -6.13 -11.24 6.45
C ALA A 233 -5.50 -11.05 5.06
N ALA A 234 -4.17 -10.98 4.95
CA ALA A 234 -3.46 -10.92 3.66
C ALA A 234 -3.70 -12.19 2.84
N ARG A 235 -3.62 -13.38 3.46
CA ARG A 235 -3.96 -14.63 2.76
C ARG A 235 -5.42 -14.62 2.31
N CYS A 236 -6.35 -14.27 3.19
CA CYS A 236 -7.77 -14.14 2.87
C CYS A 236 -8.02 -13.19 1.69
N TYR A 237 -7.37 -12.02 1.66
CA TYR A 237 -7.49 -11.08 0.56
C TYR A 237 -6.97 -11.66 -0.76
N ASN A 238 -5.85 -12.40 -0.72
CA ASN A 238 -5.22 -12.94 -1.91
C ASN A 238 -5.92 -14.17 -2.51
N SER A 239 -6.42 -15.09 -1.68
CA SER A 239 -6.94 -16.39 -2.12
C SER A 239 -8.39 -16.67 -1.74
N GLY A 240 -9.00 -15.86 -0.85
CA GLY A 240 -10.32 -16.12 -0.28
C GLY A 240 -10.38 -17.31 0.69
N SER A 241 -9.30 -18.08 0.84
CA SER A 241 -9.19 -19.25 1.71
C SER A 241 -7.88 -19.20 2.50
N VAL A 242 -7.90 -19.68 3.74
CA VAL A 242 -6.75 -19.59 4.66
C VAL A 242 -6.51 -20.94 5.32
N ASP A 243 -5.33 -21.53 5.11
CA ASP A 243 -4.76 -22.54 6.01
C ASP A 243 -4.00 -21.83 7.14
N SER A 244 -4.66 -21.66 8.29
CA SER A 244 -4.05 -21.01 9.47
C SER A 244 -2.82 -21.76 10.01
N SER A 245 -2.56 -22.99 9.58
CA SER A 245 -1.37 -23.76 9.97
C SER A 245 -0.17 -23.52 9.06
N ASP A 246 -0.38 -23.05 7.83
CA ASP A 246 0.65 -22.71 6.85
C ASP A 246 0.23 -21.56 5.94
N LEU A 247 0.63 -20.33 6.28
CA LEU A 247 0.27 -19.15 5.49
C LEU A 247 1.01 -19.03 4.16
N ASN A 248 1.97 -19.91 3.90
CA ASN A 248 2.65 -20.04 2.61
C ASN A 248 1.92 -20.99 1.66
N ASP A 249 0.89 -21.72 2.12
CA ASP A 249 -0.05 -22.36 1.21
C ASP A 249 -0.83 -21.26 0.49
N GLY A 250 -0.60 -21.13 -0.81
CA GLY A 250 -1.26 -20.16 -1.66
C GLY A 250 -2.76 -20.41 -1.80
N GLU A 251 -3.26 -21.61 -1.45
CA GLU A 251 -4.65 -22.00 -1.65
C GLU A 251 -5.12 -21.79 -3.11
N GLY A 252 -4.19 -21.98 -4.06
CA GLY A 252 -4.41 -21.74 -5.49
C GLY A 252 -4.01 -20.35 -5.99
N ALA A 253 -3.60 -19.44 -5.09
CA ALA A 253 -3.06 -18.11 -5.40
C ALA A 253 -1.54 -18.04 -5.13
N THR A 254 -1.00 -16.83 -4.95
CA THR A 254 0.44 -16.60 -4.82
C THR A 254 0.96 -17.08 -3.45
N ASN A 255 1.84 -18.09 -3.46
CA ASN A 255 2.42 -18.65 -2.23
C ASN A 255 3.17 -17.60 -1.39
N SER A 256 3.95 -16.72 -2.03
CA SER A 256 4.78 -15.73 -1.33
C SER A 256 4.00 -14.61 -0.64
N TYR A 257 2.72 -14.42 -0.96
CA TYR A 257 1.96 -13.20 -0.66
C TYR A 257 2.08 -12.73 0.80
N VAL A 258 1.88 -13.64 1.76
CA VAL A 258 1.92 -13.29 3.19
C VAL A 258 3.33 -12.94 3.65
N ASN A 259 4.35 -13.64 3.13
CA ASN A 259 5.75 -13.32 3.40
C ASN A 259 6.14 -11.98 2.78
N ASP A 260 5.71 -11.70 1.55
CA ASP A 260 5.98 -10.43 0.88
C ASP A 260 5.35 -9.26 1.67
N ILE A 261 4.10 -9.42 2.13
CA ILE A 261 3.44 -8.44 3.01
C ILE A 261 4.23 -8.26 4.30
N ALA A 262 4.61 -9.34 4.99
CA ALA A 262 5.37 -9.27 6.24
C ALA A 262 6.70 -8.52 6.08
N ASN A 263 7.42 -8.81 5.00
CA ASN A 263 8.69 -8.17 4.69
C ASN A 263 8.51 -6.68 4.35
N ARG A 264 7.45 -6.29 3.61
CA ARG A 264 7.13 -4.87 3.39
C ARG A 264 6.85 -4.13 4.69
N MET A 265 6.15 -4.76 5.63
CA MET A 265 5.88 -4.19 6.96
C MET A 265 7.16 -3.97 7.78
N THR A 266 8.26 -4.66 7.44
CA THR A 266 9.59 -4.50 8.07
C THR A 266 10.61 -3.73 7.20
N GLY A 267 10.17 -3.19 6.05
CA GLY A 267 10.97 -2.29 5.22
C GLY A 267 11.61 -2.89 3.97
N TRP A 268 11.24 -4.12 3.57
CA TRP A 268 11.65 -4.69 2.30
C TRP A 268 10.98 -4.00 1.11
N LEU A 269 11.76 -3.76 0.05
CA LEU A 269 11.26 -3.29 -1.24
C LEU A 269 12.00 -3.93 -2.43
N TYR A 270 13.34 -3.95 -2.39
CA TYR A 270 14.18 -4.31 -3.55
C TYR A 270 15.36 -5.21 -3.21
N ALA A 271 15.40 -5.81 -2.01
CA ALA A 271 16.48 -6.74 -1.68
C ALA A 271 16.66 -7.81 -2.77
N ASP A 272 17.92 -8.14 -3.09
CA ASP A 272 18.27 -9.12 -4.14
C ASP A 272 17.61 -10.50 -3.93
N ASN A 273 17.25 -10.81 -2.68
CA ASN A 273 16.54 -12.04 -2.31
C ASN A 273 15.05 -11.77 -2.14
N GLY A 274 14.23 -12.72 -2.60
CA GLY A 274 12.79 -12.76 -2.35
C GLY A 274 12.35 -14.16 -1.90
N PHE A 275 11.06 -14.46 -2.01
CA PHE A 275 10.50 -15.74 -1.56
C PHE A 275 11.16 -16.98 -2.16
N ASP A 276 11.68 -16.91 -3.38
CA ASP A 276 12.39 -18.04 -4.03
C ASP A 276 13.70 -18.44 -3.30
N SER A 277 14.15 -17.62 -2.33
CA SER A 277 15.28 -17.93 -1.45
C SER A 277 14.86 -18.64 -0.15
N CYS A 278 13.55 -18.84 0.02
CA CYS A 278 12.92 -19.74 0.99
C CYS A 278 12.71 -21.11 0.30
#